data_AF-A0A8T4CQL3-F1
#
_entry.id   AF-A0A8T4CQL3-F1
#
_cell.length_a   1.000
_cell.length_b   1.000
_cell.length_c   1.000
_cell.angle_alpha   90.00
_cell.angle_beta   90.00
_cell.angle_gamma   90.00
#
_symmetry.space_group_name_H-M   'P 1'
#
loop_
_entity.id
_entity.type
_entity.pdbx_description
1 polymer ?
#
loop_
_entity_poly.entity_id
_entity_poly.type
_entity_poly.pdbx_seq_one_letter_code
_entity_poly.pdbx_strand_id
1 'polypeptide(L)'
;MFKSKIASLAVFATLTAASSIASATVITFDELISDTSNQISISYQGFNWDNVYALNGTVGGYESTGYGHGVVSGNNVAYNGYGSPASFSSNTAFTLNDLFITKA
;
A
#
# COMPACT_ATOMS: atom_id res chain seq x y z
N MET A 1 -4.28 29.95 42.86
CA MET A 1 -5.23 29.14 42.07
C MET A 1 -5.14 29.34 40.55
N PHE A 2 -4.64 30.46 40.01
CA PHE A 2 -4.61 30.69 38.55
C PHE A 2 -3.45 30.03 37.78
N LYS A 3 -2.26 29.87 38.39
CA LYS A 3 -1.09 29.25 37.74
C LYS A 3 -1.27 27.77 37.35
N SER A 4 -2.05 27.02 38.14
CA SER A 4 -2.33 25.59 37.88
C SER A 4 -3.26 25.38 36.68
N LYS A 5 -4.27 26.26 36.47
CA LYS A 5 -5.18 26.16 35.33
C LYS A 5 -4.48 26.47 33.99
N ILE A 6 -3.53 27.41 34.00
CA ILE A 6 -2.73 27.78 32.82
C ILE A 6 -1.75 26.65 32.46
N ALA A 7 -1.11 26.04 33.44
CA ALA A 7 -0.21 24.90 33.23
C ALA A 7 -0.94 23.68 32.64
N SER A 8 -2.14 23.36 33.13
CA SER A 8 -2.94 22.24 32.59
C SER A 8 -3.42 22.48 31.16
N LEU A 9 -3.77 23.73 30.81
CA LEU A 9 -4.21 24.05 29.45
C LEU A 9 -3.06 23.99 28.43
N ALA A 10 -1.86 24.42 28.83
CA ALA A 10 -0.66 24.35 28.00
C ALA A 10 -0.20 22.91 27.73
N VAL A 11 -0.29 22.03 28.73
CA VAL A 11 0.05 20.59 28.58
C VAL A 11 -0.95 19.87 27.67
N PHE A 12 -2.23 20.23 27.74
CA PHE A 12 -3.25 19.61 26.87
C PHE A 12 -3.06 20.00 25.40
N ALA A 13 -2.73 21.27 25.12
CA ALA A 13 -2.50 21.77 23.77
C ALA A 13 -1.24 21.18 23.11
N THR A 14 -0.18 20.90 23.88
CA THR A 14 1.04 20.26 23.35
C THR A 14 0.82 18.76 23.07
N LEU A 15 0.01 18.06 23.86
CA LEU A 15 -0.33 16.66 23.63
C LEU A 15 -1.13 16.45 22.35
N THR A 16 -2.09 17.33 22.03
CA THR A 16 -2.87 17.26 20.78
C THR A 16 -2.09 17.68 19.54
N ALA A 17 -1.02 18.47 19.70
CA ALA A 17 -0.13 18.84 18.60
C ALA A 17 0.89 17.74 18.28
N ALA A 18 1.17 16.84 19.24
CA ALA A 18 2.09 15.71 19.08
C ALA A 18 1.42 14.46 18.52
N SER A 19 0.09 14.38 18.50
CA SER A 19 -0.64 13.29 17.87
C SER A 19 -0.60 13.46 16.35
N SER A 20 0.18 12.63 15.67
CA SER A 20 0.06 12.44 14.23
C SER A 20 -1.32 11.84 13.93
N ILE A 21 -1.98 12.33 12.89
CA ILE A 21 -3.16 11.66 12.36
C ILE A 21 -2.66 10.31 11.83
N ALA A 22 -3.08 9.22 12.46
CA ALA A 22 -2.85 7.88 11.93
C ALA A 22 -3.67 7.76 10.63
N SER A 23 -3.01 7.97 9.49
CA SER A 23 -3.58 7.72 8.18
C SER A 23 -3.10 6.35 7.71
N ALA A 24 -4.01 5.38 7.66
CA ALA A 24 -3.74 4.11 7.02
C ALA A 24 -4.00 4.26 5.51
N THR A 25 -2.95 4.21 4.71
CA THR A 25 -3.06 4.19 3.24
C THR A 25 -3.21 2.75 2.78
N VAL A 26 -4.24 2.48 1.97
CA VAL A 26 -4.42 1.19 1.27
C VAL A 26 -3.90 1.35 -0.15
N ILE A 27 -3.07 0.40 -0.61
CA ILE A 27 -2.54 0.36 -1.98
C ILE A 27 -3.26 -0.76 -2.73
N THR A 28 -3.98 -0.43 -3.80
CA THR A 28 -4.80 -1.39 -4.57
C THR A 28 -4.33 -1.61 -6.01
N PHE A 29 -3.36 -0.84 -6.52
CA PHE A 29 -2.82 -0.94 -7.89
C PHE A 29 -3.82 -0.68 -9.03
N ASP A 30 -5.07 -0.30 -8.71
CA ASP A 30 -6.16 -0.12 -9.67
C ASP A 30 -5.94 1.06 -10.62
N GLU A 31 -5.14 2.04 -10.22
CA GLU A 31 -4.80 3.22 -11.01
C GLU A 31 -3.72 2.94 -12.07
N LEU A 32 -3.06 1.78 -12.02
CA LEU A 32 -2.04 1.41 -12.99
C LEU A 32 -2.68 1.02 -14.32
N ILE A 33 -2.20 1.60 -15.42
CA ILE A 33 -2.58 1.16 -16.76
C ILE A 33 -1.74 -0.09 -17.08
N SER A 34 -2.38 -1.27 -17.09
CA SER A 34 -1.69 -2.55 -17.28
C SER A 34 -2.44 -3.51 -18.20
N ASP A 35 -2.65 -3.09 -19.45
CA ASP A 35 -3.19 -3.97 -20.51
C ASP A 35 -2.32 -5.22 -20.72
N THR A 36 -1.04 -5.13 -20.36
CA THR A 36 -0.07 -6.23 -20.30
C THR A 36 0.67 -6.22 -18.96
N SER A 37 1.41 -7.30 -18.68
CA SER A 37 2.29 -7.38 -17.53
C SER A 37 3.33 -6.25 -17.56
N ASN A 38 3.24 -5.35 -16.59
CA ASN A 38 4.13 -4.19 -16.46
C ASN A 38 4.79 -4.18 -15.07
N GLN A 39 6.10 -4.00 -15.03
CA GLN A 39 6.80 -3.85 -13.75
C GLN A 39 6.36 -2.54 -13.09
N ILE A 40 6.03 -2.61 -11.80
CA ILE A 40 5.66 -1.43 -11.02
C ILE A 40 6.89 -0.55 -10.83
N SER A 41 6.69 0.77 -10.94
CA SER A 41 7.75 1.75 -10.70
C SER A 41 8.36 1.56 -9.32
N ILE A 42 9.69 1.69 -9.25
CA ILE A 42 10.40 1.57 -7.98
C ILE A 42 9.85 2.52 -6.92
N SER A 43 9.32 3.69 -7.25
CA SER A 43 8.87 4.70 -6.27
C SER A 43 7.34 4.82 -6.09
N TYR A 44 6.59 3.82 -6.53
CA TYR A 44 5.13 3.86 -6.51
C TYR A 44 4.56 3.93 -5.08
N GLN A 45 3.65 4.89 -4.84
CA GLN A 45 2.96 5.13 -3.56
C GLN A 45 3.90 5.31 -2.34
N GLY A 46 5.13 5.79 -2.55
CA GLY A 46 6.09 6.06 -1.46
C GLY A 46 6.86 4.84 -0.95
N PHE A 47 6.78 3.72 -1.67
CA PHE A 47 7.53 2.50 -1.41
C PHE A 47 8.51 2.22 -2.54
N ASN A 48 9.60 1.54 -2.18
CA ASN A 48 10.59 0.93 -3.04
C ASN A 48 10.14 -0.49 -3.39
N TRP A 49 9.63 -0.71 -4.61
CA TRP A 49 9.15 -2.02 -5.07
C TRP A 49 10.23 -2.78 -5.84
N ASP A 50 10.40 -4.06 -5.55
CA ASP A 50 11.33 -4.95 -6.23
C ASP A 50 10.63 -6.23 -6.72
N ASN A 51 10.83 -6.52 -8.01
CA ASN A 51 10.21 -7.65 -8.72
C ASN A 51 8.67 -7.76 -8.58
N VAL A 52 7.97 -6.64 -8.44
CA VAL A 52 6.49 -6.59 -8.46
C VAL A 52 5.99 -6.07 -9.80
N TYR A 53 5.04 -6.81 -10.38
CA TYR A 53 4.39 -6.50 -11.65
C TYR A 53 2.90 -6.29 -11.42
N ALA A 54 2.28 -5.45 -12.25
CA ALA A 54 0.84 -5.30 -12.35
C ALA A 54 0.36 -5.86 -13.70
N LEU A 55 -0.79 -6.53 -13.67
CA LEU A 55 -1.45 -7.06 -14.86
C LEU A 55 -2.96 -6.88 -14.71
N ASN A 56 -3.63 -6.48 -15.78
CA ASN A 56 -5.08 -6.57 -15.87
C ASN A 56 -5.51 -8.04 -15.96
N GLY A 57 -5.94 -8.60 -14.84
CA GLY A 57 -6.37 -9.99 -14.73
C GLY A 57 -7.78 -10.25 -15.28
N THR A 58 -8.49 -9.21 -15.71
CA THR A 58 -9.90 -9.28 -16.15
C THR A 58 -10.08 -9.32 -17.68
N VAL A 59 -8.98 -9.34 -18.44
CA VAL A 59 -9.00 -9.36 -19.90
C VAL A 59 -7.95 -10.33 -20.46
N GLY A 60 -8.00 -10.60 -21.77
CA GLY A 60 -6.88 -11.20 -22.50
C GLY A 60 -6.63 -12.68 -22.20
N GLY A 61 -7.61 -13.40 -21.64
CA GLY A 61 -7.48 -14.81 -21.28
C GLY A 61 -6.96 -15.04 -19.86
N TYR A 62 -6.72 -13.98 -19.08
CA TYR A 62 -6.26 -14.08 -17.70
C TYR A 62 -7.40 -14.31 -16.69
N GLU A 63 -8.66 -14.10 -17.10
CA GLU A 63 -9.85 -14.09 -16.23
C GLU A 63 -10.05 -15.40 -15.46
N SER A 64 -9.69 -16.51 -16.09
CA SER A 64 -9.81 -17.87 -15.51
C SER A 64 -8.51 -18.41 -14.92
N THR A 65 -7.44 -17.62 -14.93
CA THR A 65 -6.12 -18.00 -14.39
C THR A 65 -5.97 -17.55 -12.95
N GLY A 66 -4.86 -17.94 -12.30
CA GLY A 66 -4.49 -17.41 -10.98
C GLY A 66 -4.38 -15.89 -10.94
N TYR A 67 -4.03 -15.25 -12.06
CA TYR A 67 -4.01 -13.78 -12.14
C TYR A 67 -5.41 -13.19 -12.04
N GLY A 68 -6.38 -13.72 -12.79
CA GLY A 68 -7.77 -13.27 -12.73
C GLY A 68 -8.42 -13.54 -11.37
N HIS A 69 -8.18 -14.72 -10.79
CA HIS A 69 -8.66 -15.05 -9.44
C HIS A 69 -7.98 -14.24 -8.33
N GLY A 70 -6.79 -13.68 -8.60
CA GLY A 70 -6.06 -12.82 -7.67
C GLY A 70 -6.49 -11.35 -7.69
N VAL A 71 -7.38 -10.95 -8.61
CA VAL A 71 -7.95 -9.60 -8.64
C VAL A 71 -8.93 -9.43 -7.47
N VAL A 72 -8.65 -8.47 -6.59
CA VAL A 72 -9.47 -8.17 -5.40
C VAL A 72 -10.34 -6.94 -5.61
N SER A 73 -9.79 -5.92 -6.26
CA SER A 73 -10.47 -4.69 -6.64
C SER A 73 -10.08 -4.28 -8.06
N GLY A 74 -10.90 -3.42 -8.67
CA GLY A 74 -10.69 -2.92 -10.02
C GLY A 74 -10.45 -4.05 -11.01
N ASN A 75 -9.33 -3.97 -11.73
CA ASN A 75 -8.99 -4.91 -12.80
C ASN A 75 -7.59 -5.53 -12.64
N ASN A 76 -6.75 -4.94 -11.80
CA ASN A 76 -5.34 -5.30 -11.75
C ASN A 76 -5.04 -6.26 -10.61
N VAL A 77 -4.08 -7.15 -10.85
CA VAL A 77 -3.42 -7.95 -9.82
C VAL A 77 -1.95 -7.58 -9.76
N ALA A 78 -1.42 -7.39 -8.55
CA ALA A 78 0.01 -7.25 -8.32
C ALA A 78 0.61 -8.62 -7.97
N TYR A 79 1.74 -8.97 -8.59
CA TYR A 79 2.34 -10.29 -8.46
C TYR A 79 3.87 -10.27 -8.61
N ASN A 80 4.52 -11.35 -8.20
CA ASN A 80 5.97 -11.50 -8.33
C ASN A 80 6.38 -11.96 -9.74
N GLY A 81 7.33 -11.26 -10.34
CA GLY A 81 7.82 -11.59 -11.67
C GLY A 81 8.53 -12.95 -11.72
N TYR A 82 8.27 -13.72 -12.78
CA TYR A 82 9.01 -14.94 -13.15
C TYR A 82 9.03 -16.05 -12.09
N GLY A 83 8.14 -16.03 -11.11
CA GLY A 83 8.18 -16.95 -9.97
C GLY A 83 9.32 -16.66 -8.98
N SER A 84 10.10 -15.60 -9.18
CA SER A 84 11.17 -15.17 -8.29
C SER A 84 10.61 -14.40 -7.08
N PRO A 85 11.31 -14.35 -5.94
CA PRO A 85 10.87 -13.56 -4.79
C PRO A 85 10.64 -12.09 -5.16
N ALA A 86 9.66 -11.46 -4.52
CA ALA A 86 9.39 -10.04 -4.62
C ALA A 86 9.49 -9.40 -3.23
N SER A 87 9.80 -8.10 -3.19
CA SER A 87 9.89 -7.37 -1.93
C SER A 87 9.45 -5.91 -2.09
N PHE A 88 9.16 -5.27 -0.96
CA PHE A 88 8.97 -3.84 -0.90
C PHE A 88 9.59 -3.28 0.37
N SER A 89 10.04 -2.03 0.31
CA SER A 89 10.60 -1.32 1.45
C SER A 89 10.23 0.16 1.39
N SER A 90 10.52 0.93 2.43
CA SER A 90 10.42 2.39 2.38
C SER A 90 11.60 3.00 3.12
N ASN A 91 12.03 4.17 2.68
CA ASN A 91 13.02 4.98 3.39
C ASN A 91 12.41 5.66 4.63
N THR A 92 11.07 5.68 4.74
CA THR A 92 10.35 6.17 5.91
C THR A 92 9.81 5.00 6.71
N ALA A 93 9.91 5.07 8.04
CA ALA A 93 9.35 4.05 8.92
C ALA A 93 7.83 3.95 8.72
N PHE A 94 7.33 2.73 8.60
CA PHE A 94 5.90 2.45 8.43
C PHE A 94 5.51 1.23 9.26
N THR A 95 4.21 1.10 9.52
CA THR A 95 3.62 -0.10 10.12
C THR A 95 2.78 -0.79 9.06
N LEU A 96 3.11 -2.05 8.76
CA LEU A 96 2.27 -2.90 7.92
C LEU A 96 1.15 -3.46 8.79
N ASN A 97 -0.05 -2.90 8.66
CA ASN A 97 -1.20 -3.35 9.44
C ASN A 97 -1.86 -4.60 8.84
N ASP A 98 -1.89 -4.69 7.51
CA ASP A 98 -2.48 -5.81 6.78
C ASP A 98 -1.78 -5.98 5.43
N LEU A 99 -1.83 -7.20 4.90
CA LEU A 99 -1.29 -7.57 3.60
C LEU A 99 -2.08 -8.77 3.06
N PHE A 100 -2.82 -8.55 1.97
CA PHE A 100 -3.58 -9.60 1.32
C PHE A 100 -2.72 -10.29 0.26
N ILE A 101 -2.40 -11.58 0.48
CA ILE A 101 -1.65 -12.41 -0.46
C ILE A 101 -2.45 -13.67 -0.75
N THR A 102 -2.66 -13.92 -2.04
CA THR A 102 -3.23 -15.18 -2.54
C THR A 102 -2.18 -15.95 -3.32
N LYS A 103 -2.32 -17.27 -3.32
CA LYS A 103 -1.62 -18.11 -4.28
C LYS A 103 -2.35 -18.01 -5.63
N ALA A 104 -1.58 -17.78 -6.70
CA ALA A 104 -2.03 -17.95 -8.09
C ALA A 104 -1.99 -19.42 -8.51
#